data_AF-A0A9D8BCN9-F1
#
_entry.id   AF-A0A9D8BCN9-F1
#
_cell.length_a   1.000
_cell.length_b   1.000
_cell.length_c   1.000
_cell.angle_alpha   90.00
_cell.angle_beta   90.00
_cell.angle_gamma   90.00
#
_symmetry.space_group_name_H-M   'P 1'
#
loop_
_entity.id
_entity.type
_entity.pdbx_description
1 polymer ?
#
loop_
_entity_poly.entity_id
_entity_poly.type
_entity_poly.pdbx_seq_one_letter_code
_entity_poly.pdbx_strand_id
1 'polypeptide(L)'
;MLHKLLSRIIINRFQLNPSTLTFNVLATGMVISSALLVSEATRPMVSLVSLLSQSHQDGWVMTSIVYIAGFYTLTIVSAFIIVFGSLIFFQRMTGNLNEAEELKNNNIGVAILLAAIMIAMTIFIKSPLVSVLEAIIPTPMFSN
;
A
#
# COMPACT_ATOMS: atom_id res chain seq x y z
N MET A 1 9.59 4.80 6.25
CA MET A 1 9.55 6.02 5.41
C MET A 1 8.15 6.30 4.88
N LEU A 2 7.48 5.31 4.28
CA LEU A 2 6.09 5.40 3.79
C LEU A 2 5.09 5.95 4.82
N HIS A 3 5.06 5.39 6.03
CA HIS A 3 4.20 5.87 7.13
C HIS A 3 4.41 7.36 7.44
N LYS A 4 5.67 7.86 7.46
CA LYS A 4 5.96 9.28 7.73
C LYS A 4 5.46 10.20 6.61
N LEU A 5 5.47 9.74 5.37
CA LEU A 5 4.99 10.53 4.22
C LEU A 5 3.46 10.57 4.20
N LEU A 6 2.83 9.40 4.38
CA LEU A 6 1.37 9.26 4.49
C LEU A 6 0.81 10.07 5.66
N SER A 7 1.42 9.94 6.84
CA SER A 7 1.00 10.69 8.02
C SER A 7 1.13 12.19 7.81
N ARG A 8 2.19 12.68 7.16
CA ARG A 8 2.37 14.11 6.87
C ARG A 8 1.30 14.67 5.95
N ILE A 9 0.90 13.92 4.91
CA ILE A 9 -0.18 14.36 4.01
C ILE A 9 -1.52 14.39 4.75
N ILE A 10 -1.80 13.39 5.57
CA ILE A 10 -3.05 13.30 6.34
C ILE A 10 -3.11 14.37 7.42
N ILE A 11 -2.01 14.62 8.14
CA ILE A 11 -1.92 15.69 9.14
C ILE A 11 -2.18 17.05 8.48
N ASN A 12 -1.60 17.32 7.31
CA ASN A 12 -1.82 18.59 6.62
C ASN A 12 -3.25 18.72 6.06
N ARG A 13 -3.84 17.62 5.56
CA ARG A 13 -5.18 17.63 4.96
C ARG A 13 -6.31 17.66 6.00
N PHE A 14 -6.11 16.97 7.12
CA PHE A 14 -7.12 16.77 8.16
C PHE A 14 -6.79 17.49 9.48
N GLN A 15 -5.68 18.26 9.57
CA GLN A 15 -5.21 18.96 10.77
C GLN A 15 -5.27 18.11 12.05
N LEU A 16 -5.00 16.81 11.93
CA LEU A 16 -5.07 15.88 13.06
C LEU A 16 -3.89 16.11 14.00
N ASN A 17 -4.18 16.14 15.30
CA ASN A 17 -3.13 16.18 16.31
C ASN A 17 -2.49 14.79 16.44
N PRO A 18 -1.17 14.64 16.20
CA PRO A 18 -0.48 13.34 16.24
C PRO A 18 -0.49 12.63 17.59
N SER A 19 -0.80 13.33 18.69
CA SER A 19 -0.88 12.73 20.04
C SER A 19 -2.23 12.09 20.35
N THR A 20 -3.17 12.07 19.41
CA THR A 20 -4.55 11.61 19.65
C THR A 20 -4.72 10.12 19.44
N LEU A 21 -5.66 9.52 20.18
CA LEU A 21 -6.02 8.11 20.00
C LEU A 21 -6.58 7.84 18.59
N THR A 22 -7.39 8.78 18.07
CA THR A 22 -7.92 8.74 16.70
C THR A 22 -6.82 8.65 15.65
N PHE A 23 -5.77 9.48 15.77
CA PHE A 23 -4.62 9.41 14.87
C PHE A 23 -3.91 8.04 14.97
N ASN A 24 -3.69 7.53 16.18
CA ASN A 24 -3.01 6.25 16.38
C ASN A 24 -3.80 5.07 15.78
N VAL A 25 -5.13 5.07 15.89
CA VAL A 25 -5.98 4.04 15.26
C VAL A 25 -5.87 4.09 13.75
N LEU A 26 -5.96 5.28 13.15
CA LEU A 26 -5.77 5.46 11.71
C LEU A 26 -4.38 5.02 11.23
N ALA A 27 -3.34 5.45 11.95
CA ALA A 27 -1.95 5.08 11.67
C ALA A 27 -1.76 3.56 11.72
N THR A 28 -2.42 2.88 12.68
CA THR A 28 -2.39 1.42 12.79
C THR A 28 -2.99 0.77 11.55
N GLY A 29 -4.17 1.23 11.09
CA GLY A 29 -4.78 0.76 9.85
C GLY A 29 -3.87 0.92 8.63
N MET A 30 -3.18 2.07 8.51
CA MET A 30 -2.22 2.33 7.44
C MET A 30 -1.00 1.42 7.51
N VAL A 31 -0.43 1.23 8.70
CA VAL A 31 0.72 0.35 8.90
C VAL A 31 0.37 -1.09 8.54
N ILE A 32 -0.75 -1.61 9.03
CA ILE A 32 -1.23 -2.97 8.70
C ILE A 32 -1.43 -3.11 7.19
N SER A 33 -2.15 -2.18 6.57
CA SER A 33 -2.40 -2.17 5.13
C SER A 33 -1.10 -2.17 4.32
N SER A 34 -0.14 -1.32 4.71
CA SER A 34 1.16 -1.28 4.05
C SER A 34 1.96 -2.57 4.23
N ALA A 35 1.92 -3.18 5.42
CA ALA A 35 2.60 -4.44 5.69
C ALA A 35 2.02 -5.59 4.85
N LEU A 36 0.68 -5.64 4.72
CA LEU A 36 0.00 -6.62 3.89
C LEU A 36 0.38 -6.48 2.42
N LEU A 37 0.42 -5.26 1.87
CA LEU A 37 0.84 -5.05 0.48
C LEU A 37 2.29 -5.47 0.23
N VAL A 38 3.20 -5.10 1.14
CA VAL A 38 4.62 -5.46 1.02
C VAL A 38 4.81 -6.97 1.11
N SER A 39 4.11 -7.65 2.02
CA SER A 39 4.13 -9.11 2.15
C SER A 39 3.79 -9.81 0.84
N GLU A 40 2.87 -9.25 0.08
CA GLU A 40 2.31 -9.88 -1.12
C GLU A 40 3.16 -9.59 -2.35
N ALA A 41 3.69 -8.37 -2.43
CA ALA A 41 4.69 -8.02 -3.42
C ALA A 41 5.99 -8.83 -3.27
N THR A 42 6.25 -9.41 -2.10
CA THR A 42 7.45 -10.21 -1.85
C THR A 42 7.47 -11.49 -2.71
N ARG A 43 6.31 -12.10 -2.97
CA ARG A 43 6.23 -13.33 -3.79
C ARG A 43 6.78 -13.15 -5.22
N PRO A 44 6.28 -12.19 -6.02
CA PRO A 44 6.85 -11.94 -7.34
C PRO A 44 8.29 -11.42 -7.29
N MET A 45 8.70 -10.69 -6.23
CA MET A 45 10.10 -10.29 -6.06
C MET A 45 11.04 -11.48 -5.93
N VAL A 46 10.67 -12.50 -5.14
CA VAL A 46 11.47 -13.73 -4.98
C VAL A 46 11.49 -14.53 -6.29
N SER A 47 10.35 -14.61 -6.98
CA SER A 47 10.25 -15.27 -8.29
C SER A 47 11.16 -14.62 -9.33
N LEU A 48 11.17 -13.28 -9.37
CA LEU A 48 12.07 -12.51 -10.24
C LEU A 48 13.54 -12.82 -9.97
N VAL A 49 13.96 -12.82 -8.69
CA VAL A 49 15.34 -13.12 -8.32
C VAL A 49 15.72 -14.56 -8.70
N SER A 50 14.82 -15.52 -8.47
CA SER A 50 15.09 -16.93 -8.81
C SER A 50 15.20 -17.15 -10.31
N LEU A 51 14.38 -16.47 -11.12
CA LEU A 51 14.42 -16.52 -12.58
C LEU A 51 15.70 -15.88 -13.13
N LEU A 52 16.04 -14.67 -12.67
CA LEU A 52 17.25 -13.97 -13.12
C LEU A 52 18.52 -14.71 -12.70
N SER A 53 18.55 -15.29 -11.49
CA SER A 53 19.67 -16.11 -11.02
C SER A 53 19.87 -17.38 -11.84
N GLN A 54 18.81 -17.94 -12.45
CA GLN A 54 18.90 -19.13 -13.29
C GLN A 54 19.26 -18.80 -14.75
N SER A 55 19.06 -17.56 -15.19
CA SER A 55 19.26 -17.14 -16.58
C SER A 55 20.71 -17.15 -17.09
N HIS A 56 21.69 -17.44 -16.22
CA HIS A 56 23.14 -17.43 -16.51
C HIS A 56 23.66 -16.15 -17.19
N GLN A 57 22.88 -15.05 -17.19
CA GLN A 57 23.30 -13.78 -17.75
C GLN A 57 24.21 -13.02 -16.78
N ASP A 58 25.29 -12.48 -17.32
CA ASP A 58 26.16 -11.56 -16.59
C ASP A 58 25.38 -10.31 -16.18
N GLY A 59 25.49 -9.93 -14.91
CA GLY A 59 24.80 -8.75 -14.36
C GLY A 59 23.39 -8.99 -13.82
N TRP A 60 22.94 -10.24 -13.67
CA TRP A 60 21.62 -10.59 -13.12
C TRP A 60 21.30 -9.92 -11.77
N VAL A 61 22.31 -9.69 -10.93
CA VAL A 61 22.18 -9.01 -9.63
C VAL A 61 21.74 -7.56 -9.83
N MET A 62 22.40 -6.82 -10.73
CA MET A 62 22.09 -5.42 -11.00
C MET A 62 20.68 -5.29 -11.57
N THR A 63 20.34 -6.15 -12.53
CA THR A 63 18.99 -6.21 -13.12
C THR A 63 17.94 -6.49 -12.05
N SER A 64 18.19 -7.44 -11.14
CA SER A 64 17.27 -7.75 -10.04
C SER A 64 17.03 -6.54 -9.13
N ILE A 65 18.07 -5.78 -8.79
CA ILE A 65 17.96 -4.58 -7.96
C ILE A 65 17.04 -3.53 -8.62
N VAL A 66 17.21 -3.29 -9.93
CA VAL A 66 16.39 -2.32 -10.68
C VAL A 66 14.91 -2.72 -10.66
N TYR A 67 14.60 -3.98 -10.95
CA TYR A 67 13.21 -4.45 -10.94
C TYR A 67 12.60 -4.46 -9.53
N ILE A 68 13.35 -4.86 -8.50
CA ILE A 68 12.88 -4.80 -7.10
C ILE A 68 12.58 -3.36 -6.69
N ALA A 69 13.41 -2.39 -7.09
CA ALA A 69 13.13 -0.97 -6.85
C ALA A 69 11.84 -0.51 -7.56
N GLY A 70 11.61 -0.98 -8.79
CA GLY A 70 10.36 -0.76 -9.52
C GLY A 70 9.13 -1.35 -8.80
N PHE A 71 9.22 -2.60 -8.36
CA PHE A 71 8.14 -3.29 -7.63
C PHE A 71 7.84 -2.58 -6.32
N TYR A 72 8.86 -2.19 -5.57
CA TYR A 72 8.70 -1.44 -4.32
C TYR A 72 8.00 -0.09 -4.56
N THR A 73 8.34 0.59 -5.64
CA THR A 73 7.68 1.84 -6.05
C THR A 73 6.20 1.62 -6.34
N LEU A 74 5.85 0.57 -7.09
CA LEU A 74 4.45 0.24 -7.39
C LEU A 74 3.64 -0.12 -6.12
N THR A 75 4.25 -0.85 -5.18
CA THR A 75 3.65 -1.17 -3.88
C THR A 75 3.38 0.10 -3.06
N ILE A 76 4.31 1.06 -3.06
CA ILE A 76 4.11 2.36 -2.40
C ILE A 76 2.94 3.13 -3.04
N VAL A 77 2.89 3.21 -4.37
CA VAL A 77 1.80 3.88 -5.09
C VAL A 77 0.45 3.23 -4.75
N SER A 78 0.40 1.90 -4.71
CA SER A 78 -0.79 1.14 -4.33
C SER A 78 -1.25 1.45 -2.90
N ALA A 79 -0.31 1.59 -1.96
CA ALA A 79 -0.63 1.98 -0.59
C ALA A 79 -1.25 3.39 -0.52
N PHE A 80 -0.73 4.35 -1.30
CA PHE A 80 -1.35 5.67 -1.42
C PHE A 80 -2.77 5.58 -1.98
N ILE A 81 -2.97 4.80 -3.03
CA ILE A 81 -4.30 4.57 -3.63
C ILE A 81 -5.27 4.00 -2.60
N ILE A 82 -4.85 3.03 -1.78
CA ILE A 82 -5.71 2.47 -0.73
C ILE A 82 -6.10 3.52 0.30
N VAL A 83 -5.15 4.31 0.80
CA VAL A 83 -5.42 5.31 1.84
C VAL A 83 -6.36 6.41 1.33
N PHE A 84 -6.14 6.93 0.13
CA PHE A 84 -7.05 7.92 -0.46
C PHE A 84 -8.36 7.29 -0.91
N GLY A 85 -8.30 6.09 -1.47
CA GLY A 85 -9.46 5.32 -1.91
C GLY A 85 -10.38 4.97 -0.75
N SER A 86 -9.85 4.59 0.41
CA SER A 86 -10.65 4.31 1.62
C SER A 86 -11.36 5.56 2.13
N LEU A 87 -10.72 6.73 2.05
CA LEU A 87 -11.35 8.00 2.43
C LEU A 87 -12.52 8.33 1.50
N ILE A 88 -12.31 8.22 0.17
CA ILE A 88 -13.35 8.49 -0.83
C ILE A 88 -14.49 7.46 -0.74
N PHE A 89 -14.14 6.19 -0.54
CA PHE A 89 -15.12 5.11 -0.39
C PHE A 89 -15.99 5.33 0.85
N PHE A 90 -15.36 5.67 1.97
CA PHE A 90 -16.07 5.97 3.20
C PHE A 90 -17.00 7.18 3.02
N GLN A 91 -16.51 8.27 2.43
CA GLN A 91 -17.31 9.45 2.08
C GLN A 91 -18.57 9.13 1.27
N ARG A 92 -18.43 8.28 0.26
CA ARG A 92 -19.59 7.84 -0.54
C ARG A 92 -20.59 7.02 0.26
N MET A 93 -20.13 6.26 1.25
CA MET A 93 -20.98 5.40 2.08
C MET A 93 -21.73 6.20 3.15
N THR A 94 -21.09 7.22 3.74
CA THR A 94 -21.66 8.03 4.83
C THR A 94 -22.41 9.27 4.37
N GLY A 95 -22.14 9.77 3.16
CA GLY A 95 -22.91 10.79 2.43
C GLY A 95 -22.93 12.21 3.04
N ASN A 96 -23.25 12.32 4.33
CA ASN A 96 -23.45 13.58 5.06
C ASN A 96 -22.52 13.75 6.26
N LEU A 97 -21.72 12.74 6.61
CA LEU A 97 -20.79 12.82 7.73
C LEU A 97 -19.54 13.58 7.30
N ASN A 98 -19.17 14.66 8.01
CA ASN A 98 -17.90 15.33 7.77
C ASN A 98 -16.77 14.57 8.48
N GLU A 99 -16.15 13.62 7.80
CA GLU A 99 -15.18 12.71 8.42
C GLU A 99 -13.94 13.46 8.92
N ALA A 100 -13.54 14.50 8.20
CA ALA A 100 -12.42 15.33 8.59
C ALA A 100 -12.68 15.99 9.95
N GLU A 101 -13.89 16.47 10.16
CA GLU A 101 -14.31 17.10 11.41
C GLU A 101 -14.47 16.08 12.53
N GLU A 102 -15.07 14.92 12.27
CA GLU A 102 -15.19 13.83 13.24
C GLU A 102 -13.82 13.33 13.72
N LEU A 103 -12.87 13.17 12.80
CA LEU A 103 -11.52 12.76 13.15
C LEU A 103 -10.78 13.84 13.97
N LYS A 104 -10.98 15.13 13.64
CA LYS A 104 -10.46 16.25 14.45
C LYS A 104 -11.07 16.29 15.84
N ASN A 105 -12.36 15.99 15.96
CA ASN A 105 -13.11 15.94 17.20
C ASN A 105 -12.82 14.68 18.03
N ASN A 106 -11.78 13.91 17.70
CA ASN A 106 -11.37 12.68 18.38
C ASN A 106 -12.45 11.59 18.37
N ASN A 107 -13.28 11.51 17.34
CA ASN A 107 -14.21 10.39 17.20
C ASN A 107 -13.45 9.12 16.82
N ILE A 108 -13.22 8.27 17.83
CA ILE A 108 -12.50 7.00 17.67
C ILE A 108 -13.29 6.01 16.81
N GLY A 109 -14.62 6.05 16.86
CA GLY A 109 -15.47 5.16 16.05
C GLY A 109 -15.24 5.34 14.56
N VAL A 110 -15.16 6.60 14.10
CA VAL A 110 -14.83 6.94 12.71
C VAL A 110 -13.42 6.48 12.36
N ALA A 111 -12.46 6.62 13.27
CA ALA A 111 -11.09 6.16 13.09
C ALA A 111 -10.99 4.63 12.88
N ILE A 112 -11.68 3.86 13.71
CA ILE A 112 -11.72 2.39 13.63
C ILE A 112 -12.35 1.96 12.31
N LEU A 113 -13.46 2.57 11.94
CA LEU A 113 -14.16 2.24 10.70
C LEU A 113 -13.29 2.53 9.47
N LEU A 114 -12.59 3.68 9.46
CA LEU A 114 -11.67 4.02 8.38
C LEU A 114 -10.50 3.02 8.29
N ALA A 115 -9.92 2.64 9.43
CA ALA A 115 -8.85 1.66 9.49
C ALA A 115 -9.30 0.28 8.98
N ALA A 116 -10.52 -0.14 9.33
CA ALA A 116 -11.11 -1.38 8.82
C ALA A 116 -11.31 -1.33 7.30
N ILE A 117 -11.78 -0.20 6.76
CA ILE A 117 -11.95 0.00 5.31
C ILE A 117 -10.60 -0.05 4.59
N MET A 118 -9.54 0.55 5.14
CA MET A 118 -8.20 0.46 4.57
C MET A 118 -7.73 -0.99 4.45
N ILE A 119 -7.91 -1.78 5.51
CA ILE A 119 -7.52 -3.20 5.52
C ILE A 119 -8.36 -3.99 4.51
N ALA A 120 -9.68 -3.78 4.46
CA ALA A 120 -10.54 -4.44 3.49
C ALA A 120 -10.16 -4.12 2.03
N MET A 121 -9.92 -2.84 1.73
CA MET A 121 -9.45 -2.39 0.40
C MET A 121 -8.09 -3.01 0.04
N THR A 122 -7.20 -3.13 1.03
CA THR A 122 -5.91 -3.82 0.84
C THR A 122 -6.10 -5.27 0.44
N ILE A 123 -7.01 -5.99 1.11
CA ILE A 123 -7.31 -7.39 0.80
C ILE A 123 -7.85 -7.51 -0.64
N PHE A 124 -8.69 -6.58 -1.08
CA PHE A 124 -9.22 -6.59 -2.46
C PHE A 124 -8.16 -6.31 -3.51
N ILE A 125 -7.25 -5.36 -3.27
CA ILE A 125 -6.20 -4.96 -4.23
C ILE A 125 -5.03 -5.95 -4.27
N LYS A 126 -4.89 -6.77 -3.22
CA LYS A 126 -3.78 -7.72 -3.04
C LYS A 126 -3.52 -8.61 -4.26
N SER A 127 -4.56 -9.30 -4.74
CA SER A 127 -4.43 -10.23 -5.87
C SER A 127 -4.18 -9.51 -7.20
N PRO A 128 -4.93 -8.45 -7.57
CA PRO A 128 -4.63 -7.65 -8.76
C PRO A 128 -3.20 -7.09 -8.77
N LEU A 129 -2.70 -6.62 -7.62
CA LEU A 129 -1.34 -6.09 -7.51
C LEU A 129 -0.30 -7.16 -7.85
N VAL A 130 -0.45 -8.37 -7.30
CA VAL A 130 0.46 -9.49 -7.60
C VAL A 130 0.45 -9.81 -9.09
N SER A 131 -0.73 -9.90 -9.72
CA SER A 131 -0.82 -10.16 -11.17
C SER A 131 -0.13 -9.09 -12.02
N VAL A 132 -0.26 -7.81 -11.65
CA VAL A 132 0.44 -6.72 -12.34
C VAL A 132 1.95 -6.83 -12.18
N LEU A 133 2.44 -7.14 -10.97
CA LEU A 133 3.86 -7.33 -10.70
C LEU A 133 4.43 -8.52 -11.50
N GLU A 134 3.70 -9.64 -11.52
CA GLU A 134 4.09 -10.83 -12.29
C GLU A 134 4.13 -10.56 -13.79
N ALA A 135 3.21 -9.77 -14.34
CA ALA A 135 3.21 -9.39 -15.75
C ALA A 135 4.43 -8.56 -16.19
N ILE A 136 5.10 -7.90 -15.23
CA ILE A 136 6.32 -7.11 -15.49
C ILE A 136 7.57 -8.01 -15.43
N ILE A 137 7.48 -9.21 -14.83
CA ILE A 137 8.62 -10.13 -14.75
C ILE A 137 9.00 -10.56 -16.17
N PRO A 138 10.25 -10.34 -16.60
CA PRO A 138 10.71 -10.80 -17.91
C PRO A 138 10.66 -12.33 -17.94
N THR A 139 9.84 -12.89 -18.82
CA THR A 139 9.81 -14.34 -19.05
C THR A 139 11.01 -14.74 -19.90
N PRO A 140 11.68 -15.87 -19.59
CA PRO A 140 12.70 -16.39 -20.48
C PRO A 140 12.03 -16.76 -21.81
N MET A 141 12.54 -16.20 -22.92
CA MET A 141 12.13 -16.64 -24.26
C MET A 141 12.68 -18.06 -24.44
N PHE A 142 11.83 -19.08 -24.31
CA PHE A 142 12.18 -20.41 -24.76
C PHE A 142 12.36 -20.35 -26.28
N SER A 143 13.60 -20.44 -26.76
CA SER A 143 13.86 -20.67 -28.17
C SER A 143 13.30 -22.04 -28.54
N ASN A 144 12.28 -22.07 -29.39
CA ASN A 144 11.83 -23.28 -30.07
C ASN A 144 12.93 -23.86 -30.95
#